data_AF-A0A4R6RSM8-F1
#
_entry.id   AF-A0A4R6RSM8-F1
#
_cell.length_a   1.000
_cell.length_b   1.000
_cell.length_c   1.000
_cell.angle_alpha   90.00
_cell.angle_beta   90.00
_cell.angle_gamma   90.00
#
_symmetry.space_group_name_H-M   'P 1'
#
loop_
_entity.id
_entity.type
_entity.pdbx_description
1 polymer ?
#
loop_
_entity_poly.entity_id
_entity_poly.type
_entity_poly.pdbx_seq_one_letter_code
_entity_poly.pdbx_strand_id
1 'polypeptide(L)'
;MTENVTVLRAEAMLTPTGAVAPAELEIDATGRISYAGTPRAAADRPAGARVRELVGQVLMPGLVNGHTHSAMTLLRAVSDDEGFMPWLAAVQALEQHLTHDDVVAGLQLALVEMIETGTTSFADMYHWDAELIEVVRAAGMRAMIAPASFSAEIVGFPGVSPANGAAVTALTEQLAEQYAADPQIRIAFGPHAPYTSPPEFLSDITERAVARGIPIHTHISESAAEVAQIQERYGATPAAHLDRIGLFAADVLAAHCVHLTPSEIELFARAGAAISHNPVSNLKLGNGIAPLPAWQAAGIRLTLGTDSVASNNTLDLFEEIKTATILHRGAHQDAAIVRASDVLDIATRRGAEAIGFSETGALEAGMQADVIALDITGSAATPFDPAALVSHLGFAATGADVRHVFIGGRHVYADGAHLTLDAPAVRARAAAVRMRLAALAATPA
;
A
#
# COMPACT_ATOMS: atom_id res chain seq x y z
N MET A 1 -32.80 14.54 -14.76
CA MET A 1 -31.56 13.80 -15.07
C MET A 1 -31.49 12.73 -14.01
N THR A 2 -31.68 11.46 -14.37
CA THR A 2 -31.61 10.34 -13.41
C THR A 2 -30.17 10.26 -12.92
N GLU A 3 -29.94 10.65 -11.67
CA GLU A 3 -28.63 10.57 -11.02
C GLU A 3 -28.17 9.09 -11.05
N ASN A 4 -26.92 8.84 -11.43
CA ASN A 4 -26.31 7.50 -11.47
C ASN A 4 -26.04 7.00 -10.05
N VAL A 5 -27.08 6.88 -9.23
CA VAL A 5 -27.01 6.36 -7.87
C VAL A 5 -26.93 4.84 -7.93
N THR A 6 -25.96 4.27 -7.21
CA THR A 6 -25.79 2.82 -7.06
C THR A 6 -26.10 2.43 -5.62
N VAL A 7 -26.95 1.43 -5.41
CA VAL A 7 -27.24 0.87 -4.09
C VAL A 7 -26.72 -0.55 -4.04
N LEU A 8 -25.85 -0.85 -3.09
CA LEU A 8 -25.32 -2.18 -2.81
C LEU A 8 -26.05 -2.75 -1.59
N ARG A 9 -26.59 -3.96 -1.72
CA ARG A 9 -27.21 -4.68 -0.60
C ARG A 9 -26.48 -6.00 -0.38
N ALA A 10 -26.08 -6.26 0.86
CA ALA A 10 -25.20 -7.37 1.21
C ALA A 10 -25.63 -8.01 2.56
N GLU A 11 -25.07 -9.17 2.87
CA GLU A 11 -25.38 -9.90 4.11
C GLU A 11 -24.92 -9.11 5.35
N ALA A 12 -23.76 -8.47 5.26
CA ALA A 12 -23.24 -7.57 6.28
C ALA A 12 -22.28 -6.55 5.67
N MET A 13 -21.95 -5.50 6.43
CA MET A 13 -20.85 -4.60 6.10
C MET A 13 -20.06 -4.17 7.34
N LEU A 14 -18.77 -3.91 7.17
CA LEU A 14 -17.91 -3.34 8.20
C LEU A 14 -17.93 -1.80 8.13
N THR A 15 -18.43 -1.14 9.19
CA THR A 15 -18.44 0.33 9.34
C THR A 15 -17.52 0.76 10.50
N PRO A 16 -17.21 2.06 10.67
CA PRO A 16 -16.47 2.56 11.83
C PRO A 16 -17.11 2.20 13.18
N THR A 17 -18.43 2.01 13.21
CA THR A 17 -19.18 1.64 14.42
C THR A 17 -19.31 0.13 14.64
N GLY A 18 -18.79 -0.68 13.71
CA GLY A 18 -18.85 -2.14 13.75
C GLY A 18 -19.63 -2.73 12.58
N ALA A 19 -20.01 -4.01 12.73
CA ALA A 19 -20.75 -4.73 11.71
C ALA A 19 -22.23 -4.29 11.65
N VAL A 20 -22.74 -4.07 10.44
CA VAL A 20 -24.17 -3.84 10.17
C VAL A 20 -24.69 -5.00 9.35
N ALA A 21 -25.76 -5.64 9.81
CA ALA A 21 -26.36 -6.81 9.14
C ALA A 21 -27.90 -6.83 9.33
N PRO A 22 -28.70 -6.97 8.26
CA PRO A 22 -28.30 -6.87 6.85
C PRO A 22 -27.78 -5.45 6.51
N ALA A 23 -27.07 -5.32 5.39
CA ALA A 23 -26.42 -4.07 4.99
C ALA A 23 -26.99 -3.46 3.70
N GLU A 24 -27.06 -2.14 3.65
CA GLU A 24 -27.30 -1.33 2.45
C GLU A 24 -26.34 -0.13 2.42
N LEU A 25 -25.67 0.06 1.30
CA LEU A 25 -24.76 1.17 1.02
C LEU A 25 -25.21 1.87 -0.27
N GLU A 26 -25.29 3.20 -0.25
CA GLU A 26 -25.64 4.04 -1.40
C GLU A 26 -24.45 4.89 -1.82
N ILE A 27 -24.12 4.83 -3.11
CA ILE A 27 -23.11 5.63 -3.78
C ILE A 27 -23.82 6.64 -4.66
N ASP A 28 -23.57 7.93 -4.43
CA ASP A 28 -24.14 9.01 -5.21
C ASP A 28 -23.43 9.20 -6.56
N ALA A 29 -23.93 10.15 -7.37
CA ALA A 29 -23.39 10.43 -8.69
C ALA A 29 -21.98 11.06 -8.68
N THR A 30 -21.51 11.54 -7.52
CA THR A 30 -20.15 12.08 -7.34
C THR A 30 -19.14 11.02 -6.91
N GLY A 31 -19.61 9.78 -6.66
CA GLY A 31 -18.79 8.69 -6.18
C GLY A 31 -18.62 8.65 -4.67
N ARG A 32 -19.41 9.43 -3.92
CA ARG A 32 -19.40 9.44 -2.45
C ARG A 32 -20.49 8.54 -1.90
N ILE A 33 -20.24 8.04 -0.70
CA ILE A 33 -21.22 7.31 0.09
C ILE A 33 -22.23 8.33 0.62
N SER A 34 -23.50 8.22 0.21
CA SER A 34 -24.59 9.06 0.72
C SER A 34 -25.35 8.37 1.86
N TYR A 35 -25.28 7.04 1.94
CA TYR A 35 -25.89 6.24 2.99
C TYR A 35 -25.10 4.94 3.23
N ALA A 36 -24.93 4.56 4.49
CA ALA A 36 -24.42 3.26 4.90
C ALA A 36 -25.15 2.83 6.17
N GLY A 37 -26.02 1.82 6.09
CA GLY A 37 -26.79 1.36 7.24
C GLY A 37 -27.59 0.09 6.96
N THR A 38 -28.66 -0.11 7.72
CA THR A 38 -29.60 -1.20 7.44
C THR A 38 -30.41 -0.90 6.17
N PRO A 39 -30.91 -1.93 5.45
CA PRO A 39 -31.73 -1.74 4.28
C PRO A 39 -32.96 -0.85 4.55
N ARG A 40 -33.11 0.19 3.73
CA ARG A 40 -34.27 1.09 3.76
C ARG A 40 -35.41 0.51 2.92
N ALA A 41 -36.63 1.01 3.12
CA ALA A 41 -37.73 0.67 2.22
C ALA A 41 -37.45 1.20 0.82
N ALA A 42 -37.96 0.51 -0.22
CA ALA A 42 -37.72 0.92 -1.60
C ALA A 42 -38.20 2.35 -1.91
N ALA A 43 -39.22 2.84 -1.21
CA ALA A 43 -39.74 4.20 -1.33
C ALA A 43 -38.81 5.28 -0.74
N ASP A 44 -37.89 4.90 0.14
CA ASP A 44 -36.94 5.80 0.80
C ASP A 44 -35.61 5.92 0.03
N ARG A 45 -35.49 5.20 -1.09
CA ARG A 45 -34.31 5.26 -1.98
C ARG A 45 -34.48 6.36 -3.03
N PRO A 46 -33.37 6.97 -3.51
CA PRO A 46 -33.43 7.89 -4.64
C PRO A 46 -34.10 7.25 -5.86
N ALA A 47 -34.97 8.01 -6.51
CA ALA A 47 -35.70 7.54 -7.68
C ALA A 47 -34.74 7.18 -8.82
N GLY A 48 -34.83 5.95 -9.33
CA GLY A 48 -33.97 5.45 -10.41
C GLY A 48 -32.63 4.87 -9.96
N ALA A 49 -32.39 4.72 -8.64
CA ALA A 49 -31.20 4.06 -8.12
C ALA A 49 -31.05 2.63 -8.67
N ARG A 50 -29.84 2.28 -9.09
CA ARG A 50 -29.48 0.94 -9.54
C ARG A 50 -29.16 0.09 -8.32
N VAL A 51 -30.09 -0.78 -7.95
CA VAL A 51 -29.90 -1.70 -6.81
C VAL A 51 -29.17 -2.96 -7.29
N ARG A 52 -28.10 -3.33 -6.59
CA ARG A 52 -27.35 -4.56 -6.77
C ARG A 52 -27.48 -5.40 -5.49
N GLU A 53 -28.11 -6.56 -5.62
CA GLU A 53 -28.17 -7.56 -4.55
C GLU A 53 -26.89 -8.41 -4.62
N LEU A 54 -26.06 -8.31 -3.59
CA LEU A 54 -24.81 -9.04 -3.40
C LEU A 54 -25.05 -10.18 -2.41
N VAL A 55 -25.94 -11.09 -2.79
CA VAL A 55 -26.34 -12.24 -1.95
C VAL A 55 -25.13 -13.11 -1.66
N GLY A 56 -24.96 -13.51 -0.39
CA GLY A 56 -23.79 -14.29 0.02
C GLY A 56 -22.47 -13.52 -0.05
N GLN A 57 -22.52 -12.19 0.02
CA GLN A 57 -21.34 -11.34 0.10
C GLN A 57 -21.43 -10.36 1.27
N VAL A 58 -20.27 -9.85 1.69
CA VAL A 58 -20.12 -8.79 2.71
C VAL A 58 -19.35 -7.60 2.14
N LEU A 59 -19.60 -6.40 2.67
CA LEU A 59 -18.88 -5.19 2.28
C LEU A 59 -17.85 -4.77 3.32
N MET A 60 -16.72 -4.23 2.88
CA MET A 60 -15.79 -3.50 3.75
C MET A 60 -15.13 -2.36 2.96
N PRO A 61 -14.48 -1.39 3.64
CA PRO A 61 -13.67 -0.41 2.93
C PRO A 61 -12.60 -1.09 2.10
N GLY A 62 -12.25 -0.50 0.97
CA GLY A 62 -11.11 -0.94 0.18
C GLY A 62 -9.82 -0.91 0.98
N LEU A 63 -8.96 -1.88 0.73
CA LEU A 63 -7.69 -2.02 1.45
C LEU A 63 -6.68 -0.96 0.94
N VAL A 64 -5.79 -0.56 1.85
CA VAL A 64 -4.77 0.46 1.61
C VAL A 64 -3.39 -0.16 1.80
N ASN A 65 -2.62 -0.23 0.72
CA ASN A 65 -1.26 -0.76 0.73
C ASN A 65 -0.25 0.36 0.97
N GLY A 66 0.19 0.53 2.20
CA GLY A 66 1.02 1.64 2.64
C GLY A 66 2.47 1.61 2.18
N HIS A 67 2.93 0.55 1.54
CA HIS A 67 4.28 0.47 0.99
C HIS A 67 4.41 -0.67 -0.03
N THR A 68 4.78 -0.33 -1.26
CA THR A 68 5.01 -1.27 -2.36
C THR A 68 6.17 -0.86 -3.27
N HIS A 69 6.63 -1.84 -4.05
CA HIS A 69 7.48 -1.63 -5.24
C HIS A 69 6.82 -2.31 -6.45
N SER A 70 5.86 -1.63 -7.08
CA SER A 70 4.87 -2.23 -7.99
C SER A 70 5.50 -2.90 -9.21
N ALA A 71 6.51 -2.28 -9.83
CA ALA A 71 7.14 -2.85 -11.02
C ALA A 71 7.97 -4.11 -10.72
N MET A 72 8.33 -4.36 -9.45
CA MET A 72 9.00 -5.58 -9.03
C MET A 72 8.10 -6.82 -9.12
N THR A 73 6.84 -6.70 -9.53
CA THR A 73 6.00 -7.86 -9.89
C THR A 73 6.65 -8.77 -10.93
N LEU A 74 7.52 -8.22 -11.78
CA LEU A 74 8.33 -8.96 -12.75
C LEU A 74 9.50 -9.73 -12.12
N LEU A 75 9.82 -9.43 -10.86
CA LEU A 75 10.94 -9.99 -10.10
C LEU A 75 10.46 -10.98 -9.03
N ARG A 76 9.18 -11.39 -9.10
CA ARG A 76 8.62 -12.40 -8.20
C ARG A 76 9.45 -13.68 -8.22
N ALA A 77 9.81 -14.17 -7.03
CA ALA A 77 10.60 -15.39 -6.83
C ALA A 77 11.93 -15.42 -7.62
N VAL A 78 12.61 -14.26 -7.72
CA VAL A 78 13.96 -14.18 -8.30
C VAL A 78 15.02 -14.75 -7.36
N SER A 79 14.92 -14.42 -6.08
CA SER A 79 15.86 -14.84 -5.04
C SER A 79 15.06 -15.11 -3.78
N ASP A 80 15.17 -16.33 -3.28
CA ASP A 80 14.53 -16.82 -2.06
C ASP A 80 15.61 -17.59 -1.26
N ASP A 81 15.42 -17.74 0.04
CA ASP A 81 16.30 -18.51 0.95
C ASP A 81 17.76 -18.02 1.09
N GLU A 82 18.00 -16.73 0.85
CA GLU A 82 19.29 -16.05 1.06
C GLU A 82 19.16 -14.88 2.06
N GLY A 83 20.30 -14.41 2.60
CA GLY A 83 20.29 -13.22 3.46
C GLY A 83 19.97 -11.93 2.70
N PHE A 84 19.61 -10.86 3.42
CA PHE A 84 19.21 -9.56 2.86
C PHE A 84 20.16 -9.01 1.78
N MET A 85 21.48 -9.02 2.04
CA MET A 85 22.47 -8.44 1.10
C MET A 85 22.59 -9.25 -0.21
N PRO A 86 22.75 -10.60 -0.19
CA PRO A 86 22.65 -11.41 -1.40
C PRO A 86 21.34 -11.23 -2.18
N TRP A 87 20.20 -11.24 -1.49
CA TRP A 87 18.88 -11.01 -2.10
C TRP A 87 18.83 -9.67 -2.83
N LEU A 88 19.23 -8.59 -2.15
CA LEU A 88 19.24 -7.25 -2.72
C LEU A 88 20.14 -7.17 -3.96
N ALA A 89 21.32 -7.78 -3.92
CA ALA A 89 22.22 -7.81 -5.06
C ALA A 89 21.62 -8.56 -6.27
N ALA A 90 20.93 -9.68 -6.03
CA ALA A 90 20.27 -10.45 -7.08
C ALA A 90 19.10 -9.68 -7.71
N VAL A 91 18.30 -9.00 -6.89
CA VAL A 91 17.22 -8.12 -7.34
C VAL A 91 17.77 -6.96 -8.17
N GLN A 92 18.73 -6.21 -7.61
CA GLN A 92 19.33 -5.05 -8.28
C GLN A 92 19.95 -5.45 -9.62
N ALA A 93 20.62 -6.60 -9.69
CA ALA A 93 21.20 -7.09 -10.95
C ALA A 93 20.17 -7.19 -12.08
N LEU A 94 18.93 -7.60 -11.79
CA LEU A 94 17.86 -7.61 -12.79
C LEU A 94 17.28 -6.21 -13.04
N GLU A 95 17.11 -5.40 -12.00
CA GLU A 95 16.58 -4.04 -12.10
C GLU A 95 17.40 -3.14 -13.02
N GLN A 96 18.74 -3.30 -13.00
CA GLN A 96 19.63 -2.55 -13.89
C GLN A 96 19.37 -2.83 -15.39
N HIS A 97 18.69 -3.93 -15.73
CA HIS A 97 18.35 -4.33 -17.09
C HIS A 97 16.89 -4.06 -17.47
N LEU A 98 16.09 -3.52 -16.56
CA LEU A 98 14.73 -3.11 -16.88
C LEU A 98 14.74 -1.93 -17.83
N THR A 99 13.82 -1.96 -18.79
CA THR A 99 13.47 -0.83 -19.64
C THR A 99 12.22 -0.15 -19.09
N HIS A 100 11.92 1.05 -19.56
CA HIS A 100 10.69 1.75 -19.20
C HIS A 100 9.42 0.93 -19.52
N ASP A 101 9.41 0.27 -20.69
CA ASP A 101 8.33 -0.64 -21.10
C ASP A 101 8.11 -1.82 -20.13
N ASP A 102 9.16 -2.25 -19.43
CA ASP A 102 9.07 -3.28 -18.39
C ASP A 102 8.48 -2.71 -17.11
N VAL A 103 8.89 -1.50 -16.70
CA VAL A 103 8.30 -0.82 -15.54
C VAL A 103 6.80 -0.62 -15.73
N VAL A 104 6.36 -0.21 -16.94
CA VAL A 104 4.94 -0.13 -17.30
C VAL A 104 4.26 -1.50 -17.16
N ALA A 105 4.87 -2.57 -17.70
CA ALA A 105 4.30 -3.91 -17.63
C ALA A 105 4.17 -4.43 -16.19
N GLY A 106 5.20 -4.18 -15.35
CA GLY A 106 5.20 -4.56 -13.94
C GLY A 106 4.17 -3.75 -13.14
N LEU A 107 4.09 -2.44 -13.35
CA LEU A 107 3.05 -1.62 -12.72
C LEU A 107 1.65 -2.12 -13.09
N GLN A 108 1.37 -2.37 -14.38
CA GLN A 108 0.08 -2.89 -14.81
C GLN A 108 -0.27 -4.22 -14.13
N LEU A 109 0.71 -5.13 -14.00
CA LEU A 109 0.50 -6.40 -13.30
C LEU A 109 0.20 -6.19 -11.81
N ALA A 110 0.90 -5.25 -11.16
CA ALA A 110 0.63 -4.90 -9.77
C ALA A 110 -0.78 -4.35 -9.57
N LEU A 111 -1.23 -3.43 -10.44
CA LEU A 111 -2.59 -2.88 -10.41
C LEU A 111 -3.64 -3.99 -10.60
N VAL A 112 -3.39 -4.94 -11.52
CA VAL A 112 -4.25 -6.10 -11.74
C VAL A 112 -4.40 -6.93 -10.47
N GLU A 113 -3.29 -7.29 -9.83
CA GLU A 113 -3.26 -8.12 -8.61
C GLU A 113 -3.87 -7.37 -7.41
N MET A 114 -3.50 -6.11 -7.19
CA MET A 114 -4.01 -5.29 -6.10
C MET A 114 -5.53 -5.12 -6.17
N ILE A 115 -6.08 -4.84 -7.35
CA ILE A 115 -7.55 -4.75 -7.51
C ILE A 115 -8.19 -6.12 -7.31
N GLU A 116 -7.59 -7.21 -7.80
CA GLU A 116 -8.09 -8.58 -7.59
C GLU A 116 -8.15 -8.96 -6.11
N THR A 117 -7.24 -8.45 -5.29
CA THR A 117 -7.17 -8.72 -3.85
C THR A 117 -7.83 -7.63 -2.99
N GLY A 118 -8.50 -6.65 -3.62
CA GLY A 118 -9.31 -5.66 -2.92
C GLY A 118 -8.55 -4.41 -2.42
N THR A 119 -7.32 -4.21 -2.86
CA THR A 119 -6.58 -2.95 -2.66
C THR A 119 -7.13 -1.86 -3.58
N THR A 120 -7.37 -0.68 -3.01
CA THR A 120 -7.95 0.49 -3.72
C THR A 120 -7.02 1.69 -3.74
N SER A 121 -6.12 1.77 -2.75
CA SER A 121 -5.11 2.81 -2.62
C SER A 121 -3.77 2.18 -2.26
N PHE A 122 -2.67 2.72 -2.76
CA PHE A 122 -1.34 2.24 -2.43
C PHE A 122 -0.30 3.37 -2.31
N ALA A 123 0.82 3.12 -1.64
CA ALA A 123 1.97 4.02 -1.62
C ALA A 123 3.17 3.28 -2.19
N ASP A 124 3.73 3.80 -3.28
CA ASP A 124 4.75 3.12 -4.06
C ASP A 124 6.05 3.93 -4.11
N MET A 125 7.17 3.23 -3.98
CA MET A 125 8.49 3.81 -4.18
C MET A 125 9.23 3.06 -5.30
N TYR A 126 9.30 3.64 -6.49
CA TYR A 126 10.03 3.03 -7.60
C TYR A 126 10.47 4.09 -8.62
N HIS A 127 10.86 3.66 -9.82
CA HIS A 127 10.90 4.57 -10.95
C HIS A 127 9.49 5.08 -11.28
N TRP A 128 9.35 6.40 -11.42
CA TRP A 128 8.08 7.07 -11.72
C TRP A 128 8.27 8.23 -12.70
N ASP A 129 7.31 8.37 -13.60
CA ASP A 129 7.12 9.53 -14.47
C ASP A 129 5.62 9.77 -14.72
N ALA A 130 5.29 10.77 -15.53
CA ALA A 130 3.90 11.11 -15.83
C ALA A 130 3.15 9.98 -16.56
N GLU A 131 3.81 9.19 -17.41
CA GLU A 131 3.16 8.09 -18.13
C GLU A 131 2.68 7.01 -17.16
N LEU A 132 3.54 6.60 -16.23
CA LEU A 132 3.20 5.62 -15.20
C LEU A 132 2.05 6.12 -14.30
N ILE A 133 2.00 7.41 -13.99
CA ILE A 133 0.88 8.00 -13.24
C ILE A 133 -0.43 7.87 -14.03
N GLU A 134 -0.42 8.12 -15.34
CA GLU A 134 -1.63 7.96 -16.17
C GLU A 134 -2.10 6.49 -16.24
N VAL A 135 -1.19 5.51 -16.13
CA VAL A 135 -1.55 4.09 -16.01
C VAL A 135 -2.35 3.83 -14.72
N VAL A 136 -1.93 4.41 -13.58
CA VAL A 136 -2.67 4.32 -12.31
C VAL A 136 -4.06 4.96 -12.43
N ARG A 137 -4.14 6.16 -13.02
CA ARG A 137 -5.40 6.88 -13.22
C ARG A 137 -6.35 6.12 -14.14
N ALA A 138 -5.83 5.51 -15.20
CA ALA A 138 -6.62 4.69 -16.12
C ALA A 138 -7.22 3.46 -15.43
N ALA A 139 -6.46 2.80 -14.56
CA ALA A 139 -6.95 1.70 -13.71
C ALA A 139 -8.02 2.16 -12.72
N GLY A 140 -7.96 3.44 -12.31
CA GLY A 140 -8.89 4.08 -11.39
C GLY A 140 -8.45 4.01 -9.92
N MET A 141 -7.20 3.61 -9.65
CA MET A 141 -6.65 3.50 -8.30
C MET A 141 -6.17 4.83 -7.74
N ARG A 142 -6.00 4.89 -6.42
CA ARG A 142 -5.32 6.01 -5.75
C ARG A 142 -3.89 5.63 -5.41
N ALA A 143 -2.97 6.58 -5.51
CA ALA A 143 -1.56 6.32 -5.23
C ALA A 143 -0.87 7.50 -4.55
N MET A 144 -0.15 7.21 -3.46
CA MET A 144 1.00 8.01 -3.06
C MET A 144 2.21 7.52 -3.86
N ILE A 145 2.83 8.41 -4.61
CA ILE A 145 3.90 8.08 -5.56
C ILE A 145 5.19 8.75 -5.11
N ALA A 146 6.20 7.95 -4.81
CA ALA A 146 7.51 8.39 -4.39
C ALA A 146 8.57 8.00 -5.43
N PRO A 147 8.95 8.90 -6.35
CA PRO A 147 10.06 8.65 -7.28
C PRO A 147 11.34 8.33 -6.50
N ALA A 148 11.86 7.11 -6.69
CA ALA A 148 12.98 6.59 -5.92
C ALA A 148 14.29 7.28 -6.31
N SER A 149 15.02 7.76 -5.30
CA SER A 149 16.32 8.43 -5.44
C SER A 149 17.31 7.90 -4.40
N PHE A 150 18.61 7.95 -4.72
CA PHE A 150 19.66 7.35 -3.89
C PHE A 150 20.59 8.44 -3.37
N SER A 151 21.46 8.97 -4.23
CA SER A 151 22.20 10.21 -4.01
C SER A 151 22.00 11.15 -5.20
N ALA A 152 22.40 12.42 -5.09
CA ALA A 152 22.20 13.40 -6.15
C ALA A 152 22.79 12.98 -7.51
N GLU A 153 23.87 12.19 -7.51
CA GLU A 153 24.65 11.84 -8.70
C GLU A 153 24.37 10.42 -9.20
N ILE A 154 23.77 9.56 -8.38
CA ILE A 154 23.47 8.17 -8.76
C ILE A 154 22.25 8.11 -9.66
N VAL A 155 22.39 7.42 -10.79
CA VAL A 155 21.28 6.96 -11.63
C VAL A 155 20.81 5.62 -11.10
N GLY A 156 19.61 5.58 -10.52
CA GLY A 156 19.07 4.37 -9.90
C GLY A 156 18.62 3.30 -10.90
N PHE A 157 18.02 3.74 -12.01
CA PHE A 157 17.40 2.86 -13.02
C PHE A 157 17.96 3.16 -14.43
N PRO A 158 19.25 2.88 -14.70
CA PRO A 158 19.91 3.32 -15.93
C PRO A 158 19.35 2.71 -17.21
N GLY A 159 18.74 1.51 -17.15
CA GLY A 159 18.03 0.93 -18.29
C GLY A 159 16.68 1.58 -18.59
N VAL A 160 16.13 2.33 -17.63
CA VAL A 160 14.82 2.99 -17.71
C VAL A 160 14.97 4.47 -18.04
N SER A 161 15.86 5.18 -17.34
CA SER A 161 16.05 6.63 -17.48
C SER A 161 17.47 7.05 -17.08
N PRO A 162 18.05 8.07 -17.73
CA PRO A 162 19.35 8.62 -17.35
C PRO A 162 19.27 9.56 -16.13
N ALA A 163 18.10 9.75 -15.52
CA ALA A 163 17.91 10.66 -14.41
C ALA A 163 18.68 10.22 -13.15
N ASN A 164 19.56 11.08 -12.65
CA ASN A 164 20.20 10.92 -11.35
C ASN A 164 19.32 11.46 -10.21
N GLY A 165 19.72 11.28 -8.94
CA GLY A 165 18.89 11.70 -7.80
C GLY A 165 18.54 13.19 -7.79
N ALA A 166 19.42 14.09 -8.27
CA ALA A 166 19.11 15.50 -8.38
C ALA A 166 18.00 15.75 -9.43
N ALA A 167 18.09 15.07 -10.58
CA ALA A 167 17.05 15.12 -11.61
C ALA A 167 15.73 14.51 -11.12
N VAL A 168 15.76 13.40 -10.38
CA VAL A 168 14.57 12.78 -9.78
C VAL A 168 13.93 13.70 -8.72
N THR A 169 14.74 14.40 -7.92
CA THR A 169 14.25 15.39 -6.95
C THR A 169 13.51 16.53 -7.67
N ALA A 170 14.08 17.07 -8.75
CA ALA A 170 13.42 18.09 -9.56
C ALA A 170 12.15 17.57 -10.26
N LEU A 171 12.18 16.33 -10.78
CA LEU A 171 11.02 15.67 -11.36
C LEU A 171 9.90 15.51 -10.32
N THR A 172 10.23 15.15 -9.09
CA THR A 172 9.25 15.01 -8.00
C THR A 172 8.50 16.31 -7.76
N GLU A 173 9.21 17.45 -7.72
CA GLU A 173 8.58 18.77 -7.59
C GLU A 173 7.66 19.09 -8.78
N GLN A 174 8.09 18.77 -10.00
CA GLN A 174 7.28 18.97 -11.22
C GLN A 174 6.01 18.13 -11.22
N LEU A 175 6.12 16.85 -10.87
CA LEU A 175 4.97 15.94 -10.76
C LEU A 175 4.02 16.40 -9.65
N ALA A 176 4.56 16.85 -8.51
CA ALA A 176 3.74 17.36 -7.41
C ALA A 176 2.92 18.58 -7.82
N GLU A 177 3.51 19.50 -8.60
CA GLU A 177 2.79 20.65 -9.17
C GLU A 177 1.74 20.20 -10.21
N GLN A 178 2.11 19.31 -11.13
CA GLN A 178 1.24 18.82 -12.20
C GLN A 178 -0.01 18.11 -11.66
N TYR A 179 0.13 17.33 -10.59
CA TYR A 179 -0.95 16.52 -10.01
C TYR A 179 -1.55 17.09 -8.72
N ALA A 180 -1.22 18.34 -8.35
CA ALA A 180 -1.64 18.95 -7.08
C ALA A 180 -3.16 18.96 -6.83
N ALA A 181 -3.96 19.02 -7.91
CA ALA A 181 -5.43 19.05 -7.84
C ALA A 181 -6.08 17.69 -8.13
N ASP A 182 -5.29 16.64 -8.36
CA ASP A 182 -5.84 15.31 -8.65
C ASP A 182 -6.23 14.60 -7.33
N PRO A 183 -7.50 14.18 -7.17
CA PRO A 183 -7.97 13.57 -5.92
C PRO A 183 -7.53 12.11 -5.72
N GLN A 184 -6.82 11.52 -6.70
CA GLN A 184 -6.33 10.14 -6.66
C GLN A 184 -4.81 10.05 -6.58
N ILE A 185 -4.08 11.13 -6.87
CA ILE A 185 -2.61 11.12 -6.94
C ILE A 185 -2.03 12.05 -5.88
N ARG A 186 -1.13 11.52 -5.05
CA ARG A 186 -0.32 12.30 -4.10
C ARG A 186 1.16 12.03 -4.39
N ILE A 187 1.94 13.07 -4.63
CA ILE A 187 3.38 12.92 -4.86
C ILE A 187 4.15 13.06 -3.54
N ALA A 188 5.18 12.25 -3.36
CA ALA A 188 6.11 12.29 -2.23
C ALA A 188 7.56 12.26 -2.75
N PHE A 189 8.51 12.80 -1.97
CA PHE A 189 9.92 12.50 -2.21
C PHE A 189 10.23 11.08 -1.78
N GLY A 190 10.99 10.35 -2.59
CA GLY A 190 11.39 8.96 -2.33
C GLY A 190 12.89 8.76 -2.18
N PRO A 191 13.62 9.41 -1.25
CA PRO A 191 14.97 8.94 -0.93
C PRO A 191 14.87 7.50 -0.41
N HIS A 192 15.67 6.60 -0.98
CA HIS A 192 15.53 5.18 -0.73
C HIS A 192 15.70 4.83 0.75
N ALA A 193 16.89 5.12 1.32
CA ALA A 193 17.22 4.77 2.70
C ALA A 193 18.44 5.56 3.18
N PRO A 194 18.64 5.74 4.50
CA PRO A 194 19.80 6.48 5.04
C PRO A 194 21.17 5.88 4.68
N TYR A 195 21.24 4.59 4.34
CA TYR A 195 22.49 3.93 3.96
C TYR A 195 22.84 4.15 2.48
N THR A 196 21.87 4.48 1.63
CA THR A 196 22.07 4.82 0.21
C THR A 196 22.06 6.33 -0.06
N SER A 197 21.54 7.12 0.89
CA SER A 197 21.32 8.56 0.73
C SER A 197 22.20 9.36 1.69
N PRO A 198 23.21 10.10 1.19
CA PRO A 198 24.09 10.91 2.02
C PRO A 198 23.35 12.03 2.77
N PRO A 199 23.87 12.50 3.92
CA PRO A 199 23.19 13.48 4.77
C PRO A 199 22.88 14.81 4.05
N GLU A 200 23.80 15.28 3.21
CA GLU A 200 23.62 16.51 2.42
C GLU A 200 22.45 16.41 1.43
N PHE A 201 22.24 15.23 0.83
CA PHE A 201 21.14 14.98 -0.09
C PHE A 201 19.81 14.87 0.66
N LEU A 202 19.80 14.16 1.79
CA LEU A 202 18.63 14.06 2.66
C LEU A 202 18.22 15.41 3.24
N SER A 203 19.18 16.28 3.59
CA SER A 203 18.93 17.64 4.05
C SER A 203 18.29 18.49 2.96
N ASP A 204 18.81 18.47 1.73
CA ASP A 204 18.23 19.20 0.59
C ASP A 204 16.79 18.73 0.29
N ILE A 205 16.54 17.40 0.26
CA ILE A 205 15.19 16.85 0.11
C ILE A 205 14.27 17.34 1.23
N THR A 206 14.74 17.32 2.49
CA THR A 206 13.95 17.74 3.65
C THR A 206 13.57 19.21 3.55
N GLU A 207 14.51 20.09 3.22
CA GLU A 207 14.24 21.52 3.04
C GLU A 207 13.20 21.77 1.94
N ARG A 208 13.28 21.04 0.83
CA ARG A 208 12.31 21.12 -0.27
C ARG A 208 10.93 20.60 0.12
N ALA A 209 10.90 19.45 0.81
CA ALA A 209 9.69 18.83 1.34
C ALA A 209 8.92 19.79 2.25
N VAL A 210 9.61 20.38 3.23
CA VAL A 210 9.04 21.38 4.14
C VAL A 210 8.57 22.63 3.37
N ALA A 211 9.40 23.17 2.48
CA ALA A 211 9.08 24.40 1.76
C ALA A 211 7.85 24.27 0.84
N ARG A 212 7.59 23.07 0.30
CA ARG A 212 6.52 22.81 -0.68
C ARG A 212 5.35 22.01 -0.10
N GLY A 213 5.44 21.52 1.13
CA GLY A 213 4.43 20.64 1.73
C GLY A 213 4.33 19.27 1.04
N ILE A 214 5.41 18.81 0.40
CA ILE A 214 5.48 17.49 -0.23
C ILE A 214 5.99 16.49 0.82
N PRO A 215 5.28 15.38 1.10
CA PRO A 215 5.72 14.38 2.07
C PRO A 215 6.97 13.63 1.62
N ILE A 216 7.58 12.88 2.53
CA ILE A 216 8.71 11.99 2.26
C ILE A 216 8.28 10.54 2.55
N HIS A 217 8.53 9.64 1.62
CA HIS A 217 8.45 8.19 1.84
C HIS A 217 9.88 7.63 1.81
N THR A 218 10.30 6.84 2.80
CA THR A 218 11.67 6.25 2.88
C THR A 218 11.69 4.99 3.73
N HIS A 219 12.68 4.11 3.52
CA HIS A 219 12.96 2.99 4.42
C HIS A 219 13.76 3.50 5.63
N ILE A 220 13.44 3.03 6.84
CA ILE A 220 14.15 3.39 8.07
C ILE A 220 14.24 2.17 9.00
N SER A 221 15.44 1.87 9.49
CA SER A 221 15.67 0.84 10.52
C SER A 221 15.07 -0.52 10.16
N GLU A 222 15.19 -0.92 8.91
CA GLU A 222 14.63 -2.16 8.37
C GLU A 222 15.38 -3.38 8.89
N SER A 223 16.72 -3.37 8.85
CA SER A 223 17.54 -4.52 9.22
C SER A 223 18.61 -4.17 10.26
N ALA A 224 19.06 -5.18 11.01
CA ALA A 224 20.17 -5.02 11.94
C ALA A 224 21.47 -4.61 11.24
N ALA A 225 21.64 -5.01 9.96
CA ALA A 225 22.78 -4.63 9.13
C ALA A 225 22.77 -3.13 8.80
N GLU A 226 21.61 -2.57 8.44
CA GLU A 226 21.44 -1.12 8.29
C GLU A 226 21.80 -0.39 9.58
N VAL A 227 21.25 -0.81 10.72
CA VAL A 227 21.51 -0.15 12.01
C VAL A 227 23.00 -0.12 12.32
N ALA A 228 23.70 -1.24 12.11
CA ALA A 228 25.14 -1.32 12.31
C ALA A 228 25.91 -0.39 11.36
N GLN A 229 25.55 -0.36 10.07
CA GLN A 229 26.20 0.48 9.06
C GLN A 229 26.03 1.97 9.36
N ILE A 230 24.82 2.39 9.73
CA ILE A 230 24.55 3.80 10.10
C ILE A 230 25.26 4.18 11.40
N GLN A 231 25.28 3.27 12.38
CA GLN A 231 26.02 3.49 13.63
C GLN A 231 27.53 3.64 13.38
N GLU A 232 28.11 2.82 12.49
CA GLU A 232 29.53 2.93 12.11
C GLU A 232 29.82 4.24 11.37
N ARG A 233 28.98 4.62 10.40
CA ARG A 233 29.22 5.78 9.53
C ARG A 233 28.93 7.12 10.21
N TYR A 234 27.91 7.18 11.06
CA TYR A 234 27.36 8.44 11.59
C TYR A 234 27.26 8.50 13.13
N GLY A 235 27.65 7.43 13.83
CA GLY A 235 27.65 7.41 15.30
C GLY A 235 26.24 7.51 15.92
N ALA A 236 25.22 7.06 15.21
CA ALA A 236 23.83 7.04 15.66
C ALA A 236 23.04 5.91 15.01
N THR A 237 21.92 5.54 15.62
CA THR A 237 20.89 4.70 14.99
C THR A 237 20.24 5.43 13.80
N PRO A 238 19.61 4.72 12.85
CA PRO A 238 19.07 5.35 11.63
C PRO A 238 18.07 6.47 11.90
N ALA A 239 17.07 6.24 12.77
CA ALA A 239 16.09 7.28 13.08
C ALA A 239 16.71 8.47 13.83
N ALA A 240 17.61 8.24 14.79
CA ALA A 240 18.32 9.34 15.45
C ALA A 240 19.24 10.13 14.50
N HIS A 241 19.82 9.47 13.49
CA HIS A 241 20.60 10.14 12.44
C HIS A 241 19.70 11.04 11.57
N LEU A 242 18.54 10.52 11.15
CA LEU A 242 17.56 11.26 10.34
C LEU A 242 16.94 12.44 11.11
N ASP A 243 16.75 12.30 12.43
CA ASP A 243 16.34 13.40 13.31
C ASP A 243 17.37 14.53 13.35
N ARG A 244 18.67 14.21 13.43
CA ARG A 244 19.75 15.21 13.37
C ARG A 244 19.81 15.95 12.04
N ILE A 245 19.44 15.29 10.94
CA ILE A 245 19.31 15.91 9.61
C ILE A 245 18.07 16.81 9.55
N GLY A 246 17.08 16.56 10.41
CA GLY A 246 15.81 17.29 10.43
C GLY A 246 14.72 16.64 9.57
N LEU A 247 14.89 15.40 9.10
CA LEU A 247 13.96 14.71 8.19
C LEU A 247 12.50 14.79 8.69
N PHE A 248 12.31 14.60 10.00
CA PHE A 248 11.01 14.61 10.67
C PHE A 248 10.37 16.00 10.80
N ALA A 249 10.98 17.05 10.25
CA ALA A 249 10.31 18.33 10.04
C ALA A 249 9.29 18.27 8.89
N ALA A 250 9.42 17.29 7.98
CA ALA A 250 8.44 17.00 6.93
C ALA A 250 7.40 15.93 7.39
N ASP A 251 6.31 15.78 6.64
CA ASP A 251 5.38 14.65 6.80
C ASP A 251 6.06 13.39 6.25
N VAL A 252 6.44 12.45 7.13
CA VAL A 252 7.21 11.26 6.77
C VAL A 252 6.32 10.01 6.84
N LEU A 253 6.35 9.19 5.79
CA LEU A 253 5.93 7.80 5.79
C LEU A 253 7.19 6.91 5.77
N ALA A 254 7.43 6.20 6.87
CA ALA A 254 8.59 5.33 7.01
C ALA A 254 8.21 3.86 6.82
N ALA A 255 8.88 3.18 5.90
CA ALA A 255 8.70 1.75 5.71
C ALA A 255 9.49 0.94 6.76
N HIS A 256 8.94 -0.21 7.16
CA HIS A 256 9.54 -1.23 8.04
C HIS A 256 9.69 -0.86 9.51
N CYS A 257 10.63 0.03 9.85
CA CYS A 257 10.89 0.46 11.24
C CYS A 257 11.14 -0.68 12.25
N VAL A 258 11.67 -1.83 11.79
CA VAL A 258 11.81 -3.05 12.61
C VAL A 258 12.63 -2.80 13.88
N HIS A 259 13.71 -2.04 13.76
CA HIS A 259 14.70 -1.85 14.82
C HIS A 259 14.64 -0.46 15.48
N LEU A 260 13.44 0.04 15.76
CA LEU A 260 13.28 1.26 16.58
C LEU A 260 13.48 0.98 18.07
N THR A 261 14.26 1.84 18.73
CA THR A 261 14.38 1.91 20.19
C THR A 261 13.16 2.61 20.80
N PRO A 262 12.90 2.46 22.12
CA PRO A 262 11.80 3.16 22.79
C PRO A 262 11.82 4.69 22.60
N SER A 263 13.00 5.32 22.66
CA SER A 263 13.13 6.77 22.43
C SER A 263 12.84 7.18 20.99
N GLU A 264 13.10 6.30 20.03
CA GLU A 264 12.78 6.55 18.63
C GLU A 264 11.28 6.35 18.35
N ILE A 265 10.63 5.40 19.01
CA ILE A 265 9.16 5.27 18.98
C ILE A 265 8.51 6.58 19.48
N GLU A 266 9.01 7.16 20.58
CA GLU A 266 8.53 8.46 21.05
C GLU A 266 8.83 9.60 20.07
N LEU A 267 9.98 9.57 19.39
CA LEU A 267 10.32 10.53 18.33
C LEU A 267 9.27 10.49 17.21
N PHE A 268 8.96 9.31 16.67
CA PHE A 268 7.96 9.15 15.63
C PHE A 268 6.59 9.66 16.06
N ALA A 269 6.17 9.33 17.29
CA ALA A 269 4.90 9.79 17.84
C ALA A 269 4.86 11.33 17.97
N ARG A 270 5.92 11.96 18.47
CA ARG A 270 6.01 13.43 18.60
C ARG A 270 6.08 14.14 17.24
N ALA A 271 6.80 13.56 16.28
CA ALA A 271 6.93 14.10 14.94
C ALA A 271 5.65 13.96 14.10
N GLY A 272 4.72 13.08 14.50
CA GLY A 272 3.54 12.76 13.70
C GLY A 272 3.86 11.93 12.44
N ALA A 273 5.02 11.27 12.41
CA ALA A 273 5.41 10.40 11.31
C ALA A 273 4.51 9.15 11.25
N ALA A 274 4.27 8.67 10.04
CA ALA A 274 3.60 7.40 9.78
C ALA A 274 4.61 6.26 9.60
N ILE A 275 4.20 5.05 9.97
CA ILE A 275 4.96 3.82 9.71
C ILE A 275 4.11 2.88 8.83
N SER A 276 4.70 2.36 7.76
CA SER A 276 4.17 1.18 7.05
C SER A 276 4.75 -0.09 7.66
N HIS A 277 3.89 -0.88 8.29
CA HIS A 277 4.25 -2.19 8.80
C HIS A 277 4.22 -3.22 7.65
N ASN A 278 5.37 -3.86 7.37
CA ASN A 278 5.52 -4.81 6.27
C ASN A 278 5.88 -6.22 6.81
N PRO A 279 4.99 -6.90 7.57
CA PRO A 279 5.37 -8.06 8.36
C PRO A 279 5.81 -9.26 7.53
N VAL A 280 5.15 -9.59 6.42
CA VAL A 280 5.57 -10.76 5.61
C VAL A 280 6.99 -10.55 5.07
N SER A 281 7.28 -9.37 4.52
CA SER A 281 8.63 -9.03 4.04
C SER A 281 9.68 -9.09 5.15
N ASN A 282 9.41 -8.45 6.28
CA ASN A 282 10.34 -8.44 7.41
C ASN A 282 10.66 -9.86 7.91
N LEU A 283 9.68 -10.75 7.93
CA LEU A 283 9.86 -12.14 8.31
C LEU A 283 10.60 -12.94 7.24
N LYS A 284 10.23 -12.79 5.96
CA LYS A 284 10.82 -13.53 4.84
C LYS A 284 12.30 -13.21 4.66
N LEU A 285 12.69 -11.94 4.81
CA LEU A 285 14.09 -11.51 4.74
C LEU A 285 14.88 -11.73 6.02
N GLY A 286 14.24 -12.20 7.10
CA GLY A 286 14.89 -12.39 8.40
C GLY A 286 15.29 -11.09 9.09
N ASN A 287 14.66 -9.97 8.73
CA ASN A 287 14.92 -8.65 9.30
C ASN A 287 14.38 -8.55 10.74
N GLY A 288 13.31 -9.27 11.07
CA GLY A 288 12.83 -9.43 12.44
C GLY A 288 11.35 -9.09 12.62
N ILE A 289 10.96 -8.82 13.86
CA ILE A 289 9.58 -8.51 14.25
C ILE A 289 9.51 -7.06 14.68
N ALA A 290 8.89 -6.21 13.87
CA ALA A 290 8.72 -4.81 14.19
C ALA A 290 7.74 -4.62 15.37
N PRO A 291 7.95 -3.69 16.31
CA PRO A 291 7.22 -3.64 17.57
C PRO A 291 5.83 -2.96 17.45
N LEU A 292 4.94 -3.50 16.60
CA LEU A 292 3.59 -2.97 16.36
C LEU A 292 2.80 -2.65 17.65
N PRO A 293 2.77 -3.50 18.71
CA PRO A 293 2.06 -3.16 19.95
C PRO A 293 2.57 -1.86 20.60
N ALA A 294 3.88 -1.62 20.55
CA ALA A 294 4.49 -0.41 21.11
C ALA A 294 4.14 0.82 20.27
N TRP A 295 4.11 0.69 18.93
CA TRP A 295 3.68 1.78 18.05
C TRP A 295 2.21 2.15 18.28
N GLN A 296 1.33 1.15 18.41
CA GLN A 296 -0.09 1.37 18.71
C GLN A 296 -0.27 2.05 20.07
N ALA A 297 0.46 1.61 21.11
CA ALA A 297 0.42 2.22 22.43
C ALA A 297 0.94 3.68 22.44
N ALA A 298 1.94 3.97 21.60
CA ALA A 298 2.47 5.33 21.43
C ALA A 298 1.59 6.24 20.56
N GLY A 299 0.55 5.71 19.91
CA GLY A 299 -0.34 6.48 19.04
C GLY A 299 0.30 6.90 17.72
N ILE A 300 1.29 6.15 17.22
CA ILE A 300 1.90 6.41 15.92
C ILE A 300 0.86 6.22 14.80
N ARG A 301 0.95 7.03 13.73
CA ARG A 301 0.17 6.83 12.51
C ARG A 301 0.63 5.55 11.81
N LEU A 302 -0.27 4.63 11.50
CA LEU A 302 0.08 3.32 10.99
C LEU A 302 -0.66 3.01 9.70
N THR A 303 0.06 2.37 8.78
CA THR A 303 -0.47 1.68 7.62
C THR A 303 0.15 0.28 7.54
N LEU A 304 -0.39 -0.56 6.66
CA LEU A 304 0.10 -1.91 6.40
C LEU A 304 0.61 -1.97 4.95
N GLY A 305 1.75 -2.60 4.71
CA GLY A 305 2.34 -2.68 3.37
C GLY A 305 2.77 -4.09 3.01
N THR A 306 2.79 -4.40 1.72
CA THR A 306 3.26 -5.70 1.21
C THR A 306 4.73 -5.67 0.83
N ASP A 307 5.33 -4.48 0.69
CA ASP A 307 6.67 -4.30 0.13
C ASP A 307 6.74 -4.90 -1.31
N SER A 308 7.89 -5.36 -1.78
CA SER A 308 8.06 -6.00 -3.07
C SER A 308 7.56 -7.45 -3.07
N VAL A 309 7.09 -7.92 -4.22
CA VAL A 309 6.83 -9.37 -4.39
C VAL A 309 8.11 -10.20 -4.54
N ALA A 310 9.30 -9.59 -4.51
CA ALA A 310 10.55 -10.30 -4.39
C ALA A 310 10.86 -10.66 -2.92
N SER A 311 10.23 -9.97 -1.96
CA SER A 311 10.36 -10.18 -0.53
C SER A 311 9.06 -10.61 0.16
N ASN A 312 7.97 -10.84 -0.57
CA ASN A 312 6.66 -11.20 0.01
C ASN A 312 6.22 -12.68 -0.15
N ASN A 313 5.61 -13.15 -1.24
CA ASN A 313 5.72 -12.74 -2.63
C ASN A 313 4.34 -12.49 -3.30
N THR A 314 3.35 -11.95 -2.57
CA THR A 314 2.04 -11.50 -3.11
C THR A 314 1.79 -10.01 -2.84
N LEU A 315 0.77 -9.43 -3.48
CA LEU A 315 0.21 -8.11 -3.12
C LEU A 315 -1.15 -8.25 -2.39
N ASP A 316 -1.33 -9.33 -1.63
CA ASP A 316 -2.57 -9.61 -0.89
C ASP A 316 -2.50 -9.09 0.56
N LEU A 317 -3.19 -7.99 0.84
CA LEU A 317 -3.22 -7.41 2.19
C LEU A 317 -3.98 -8.26 3.22
N PHE A 318 -4.82 -9.23 2.83
CA PHE A 318 -5.40 -10.16 3.80
C PHE A 318 -4.33 -11.06 4.45
N GLU A 319 -3.28 -11.42 3.69
CA GLU A 319 -2.11 -12.13 4.22
C GLU A 319 -1.37 -11.26 5.25
N GLU A 320 -1.15 -9.98 4.93
CA GLU A 320 -0.53 -9.02 5.84
C GLU A 320 -1.37 -8.80 7.10
N ILE A 321 -2.70 -8.66 6.97
CA ILE A 321 -3.62 -8.44 8.10
C ILE A 321 -3.51 -9.60 9.08
N LYS A 322 -3.58 -10.83 8.57
CA LYS A 322 -3.49 -12.03 9.39
C LYS A 322 -2.12 -12.14 10.04
N THR A 323 -1.05 -11.94 9.27
CA THR A 323 0.34 -12.04 9.74
C THR A 323 0.63 -11.01 10.83
N ALA A 324 0.33 -9.73 10.60
CA ALA A 324 0.47 -8.65 11.59
C ALA A 324 -0.29 -8.97 12.89
N THR A 325 -1.47 -9.59 12.79
CA THR A 325 -2.27 -9.92 13.96
C THR A 325 -1.69 -11.10 14.76
N ILE A 326 -1.40 -12.23 14.10
CA ILE A 326 -1.05 -13.48 14.81
C ILE A 326 0.41 -13.55 15.24
N LEU A 327 1.32 -12.87 14.52
CA LEU A 327 2.75 -12.84 14.82
C LEU A 327 3.00 -12.35 16.25
N HIS A 328 2.42 -11.20 16.61
CA HIS A 328 2.58 -10.61 17.94
C HIS A 328 1.92 -11.45 19.04
N ARG A 329 0.76 -12.05 18.75
CA ARG A 329 0.10 -12.95 19.70
C ARG A 329 0.97 -14.15 20.06
N GLY A 330 1.59 -14.76 19.05
CA GLY A 330 2.51 -15.88 19.23
C GLY A 330 3.78 -15.47 19.96
N ALA A 331 4.43 -14.39 19.52
CA ALA A 331 5.69 -13.91 20.09
C ALA A 331 5.56 -13.49 21.57
N HIS A 332 4.42 -12.92 21.96
CA HIS A 332 4.16 -12.47 23.34
C HIS A 332 3.36 -13.48 24.18
N GLN A 333 2.90 -14.59 23.59
CA GLN A 333 1.99 -15.54 24.23
C GLN A 333 0.72 -14.87 24.80
N ASP A 334 0.23 -13.84 24.11
CA ASP A 334 -0.93 -13.04 24.49
C ASP A 334 -1.86 -12.86 23.29
N ALA A 335 -3.00 -13.55 23.28
CA ALA A 335 -3.98 -13.49 22.21
C ALA A 335 -4.70 -12.13 22.11
N ALA A 336 -4.60 -11.26 23.12
CA ALA A 336 -5.28 -9.97 23.18
C ALA A 336 -4.40 -8.77 22.76
N ILE A 337 -3.07 -8.95 22.69
CA ILE A 337 -2.10 -7.84 22.51
C ILE A 337 -2.30 -7.05 21.21
N VAL A 338 -2.71 -7.74 20.13
CA VAL A 338 -3.08 -7.13 18.85
C VAL A 338 -4.42 -7.71 18.40
N ARG A 339 -5.39 -6.83 18.12
CA ARG A 339 -6.74 -7.24 17.68
C ARG A 339 -6.86 -7.11 16.16
N ALA A 340 -7.56 -8.05 15.54
CA ALA A 340 -7.85 -7.99 14.10
C ALA A 340 -8.58 -6.69 13.71
N SER A 341 -9.45 -6.16 14.58
CA SER A 341 -10.11 -4.87 14.35
C SER A 341 -9.12 -3.71 14.20
N ASP A 342 -8.04 -3.73 14.99
CA ASP A 342 -7.04 -2.66 14.94
C ASP A 342 -6.22 -2.77 13.65
N VAL A 343 -5.85 -3.98 13.24
CA VAL A 343 -5.10 -4.21 12.00
C VAL A 343 -5.95 -3.95 10.76
N LEU A 344 -7.25 -4.28 10.77
CA LEU A 344 -8.18 -3.90 9.71
C LEU A 344 -8.32 -2.38 9.59
N ASP A 345 -8.39 -1.66 10.71
CA ASP A 345 -8.42 -0.18 10.73
C ASP A 345 -7.09 0.41 10.21
N ILE A 346 -5.95 -0.23 10.51
CA ILE A 346 -4.62 0.09 9.92
C ILE A 346 -4.60 -0.16 8.40
N ALA A 347 -5.18 -1.25 7.92
CA ALA A 347 -5.24 -1.62 6.51
C ALA A 347 -6.33 -0.87 5.72
N THR A 348 -7.12 -0.01 6.37
CA THR A 348 -8.21 0.75 5.75
C THR A 348 -8.14 2.23 6.14
N ARG A 349 -8.95 2.69 7.09
CA ARG A 349 -9.11 4.10 7.47
C ARG A 349 -7.80 4.77 7.90
N ARG A 350 -7.05 4.18 8.85
CA ARG A 350 -5.79 4.76 9.32
C ARG A 350 -4.71 4.73 8.24
N GLY A 351 -4.69 3.67 7.43
CA GLY A 351 -3.80 3.57 6.28
C GLY A 351 -4.08 4.68 5.27
N ALA A 352 -5.35 4.88 4.92
CA ALA A 352 -5.80 5.95 4.03
C ALA A 352 -5.38 7.33 4.56
N GLU A 353 -5.62 7.60 5.86
CA GLU A 353 -5.15 8.82 6.53
C GLU A 353 -3.62 8.98 6.44
N ALA A 354 -2.86 7.91 6.72
CA ALA A 354 -1.40 7.92 6.73
C ALA A 354 -0.79 8.22 5.36
N ILE A 355 -1.41 7.75 4.28
CA ILE A 355 -0.97 8.03 2.90
C ILE A 355 -1.67 9.25 2.27
N GLY A 356 -2.55 9.94 3.00
CA GLY A 356 -3.14 11.23 2.59
C GLY A 356 -4.46 11.16 1.81
N PHE A 357 -5.15 10.03 1.85
CA PHE A 357 -6.50 9.86 1.30
C PHE A 357 -7.54 9.76 2.43
N SER A 358 -7.53 10.71 3.37
CA SER A 358 -8.40 10.69 4.56
C SER A 358 -9.90 10.73 4.28
N GLU A 359 -10.32 10.93 3.03
CA GLU A 359 -11.71 10.82 2.60
C GLU A 359 -12.14 9.38 2.22
N THR A 360 -11.27 8.38 2.39
CA THR A 360 -11.54 6.96 2.06
C THR A 360 -11.26 6.06 3.27
N GLY A 361 -11.39 4.74 3.11
CA GLY A 361 -11.05 3.76 4.16
C GLY A 361 -12.13 3.55 5.23
N ALA A 362 -13.29 4.19 5.10
CA ALA A 362 -14.46 3.95 5.96
C ALA A 362 -15.76 3.88 5.15
N LEU A 363 -16.68 2.98 5.55
CA LEU A 363 -18.02 2.90 5.00
C LEU A 363 -19.00 3.73 5.84
N GLU A 364 -19.05 5.03 5.59
CA GLU A 364 -19.96 5.97 6.21
C GLU A 364 -20.29 7.16 5.29
N ALA A 365 -21.38 7.86 5.57
CA ALA A 365 -21.83 8.97 4.71
C ALA A 365 -20.79 10.09 4.65
N GLY A 366 -20.55 10.63 3.45
CA GLY A 366 -19.58 11.69 3.16
C GLY A 366 -18.23 11.17 2.65
N MET A 367 -17.88 9.92 2.95
CA MET A 367 -16.64 9.29 2.46
C MET A 367 -16.73 8.97 0.96
N GLN A 368 -15.59 8.92 0.28
CA GLN A 368 -15.48 8.40 -1.08
C GLN A 368 -15.76 6.89 -1.08
N ALA A 369 -16.49 6.41 -2.08
CA ALA A 369 -16.88 5.01 -2.18
C ALA A 369 -15.75 4.13 -2.73
N ASP A 370 -14.74 3.92 -1.88
CA ASP A 370 -13.69 2.92 -2.02
C ASP A 370 -14.15 1.67 -1.25
N VAL A 371 -14.84 0.77 -1.95
CA VAL A 371 -15.61 -0.34 -1.35
C VAL A 371 -15.24 -1.65 -2.02
N ILE A 372 -15.05 -2.70 -1.22
CA ILE A 372 -14.90 -4.07 -1.72
C ILE A 372 -16.02 -4.96 -1.22
N ALA A 373 -16.41 -5.94 -2.04
CA ALA A 373 -17.36 -6.99 -1.68
C ALA A 373 -16.68 -8.35 -1.72
N LEU A 374 -16.83 -9.14 -0.65
CA LEU A 374 -16.21 -10.47 -0.50
C LEU A 374 -17.27 -11.56 -0.49
N ASP A 375 -17.01 -12.66 -1.20
CA ASP A 375 -17.79 -13.88 -1.17
C ASP A 375 -17.66 -14.59 0.18
N ILE A 376 -18.80 -14.95 0.77
CA ILE A 376 -18.87 -15.71 2.03
C ILE A 376 -19.63 -17.03 1.83
N THR A 377 -19.74 -17.52 0.59
CA THR A 377 -20.43 -18.78 0.27
C THR A 377 -19.50 -19.98 0.30
N GLY A 378 -18.18 -19.75 0.28
CA GLY A 378 -17.15 -20.77 0.34
C GLY A 378 -17.01 -21.47 1.71
N SER A 379 -16.31 -22.60 1.71
CA SER A 379 -16.08 -23.41 2.92
C SER A 379 -15.31 -22.65 4.02
N ALA A 380 -14.43 -21.73 3.65
CA ALA A 380 -13.66 -20.92 4.61
C ALA A 380 -14.54 -19.93 5.39
N ALA A 381 -15.70 -19.58 4.86
CA ALA A 381 -16.66 -18.66 5.48
C ALA A 381 -17.84 -19.39 6.18
N THR A 382 -17.98 -20.71 6.02
CA THR A 382 -19.18 -21.45 6.43
C THR A 382 -18.99 -22.19 7.77
N PRO A 383 -19.91 -22.06 8.76
CA PRO A 383 -21.07 -21.16 8.76
C PRO A 383 -20.65 -19.70 8.98
N PHE A 384 -21.31 -18.79 8.24
CA PHE A 384 -21.09 -17.36 8.41
C PHE A 384 -22.02 -16.81 9.49
N ASP A 385 -21.44 -16.07 10.45
CA ASP A 385 -22.17 -15.28 11.45
C ASP A 385 -21.78 -13.80 11.27
N PRO A 386 -22.72 -12.90 10.93
CA PRO A 386 -22.45 -11.47 10.84
C PRO A 386 -21.82 -10.86 12.11
N ALA A 387 -22.10 -11.39 13.29
CA ALA A 387 -21.48 -10.94 14.54
C ALA A 387 -19.97 -11.25 14.60
N ALA A 388 -19.51 -12.22 13.81
CA ALA A 388 -18.11 -12.61 13.69
C ALA A 388 -17.40 -11.97 12.47
N LEU A 389 -18.01 -10.97 11.81
CA LEU A 389 -17.48 -10.36 10.58
C LEU A 389 -16.00 -9.93 10.71
N VAL A 390 -15.63 -9.24 11.80
CA VAL A 390 -14.23 -8.84 12.05
C VAL A 390 -13.29 -10.05 12.15
N SER A 391 -13.75 -11.13 12.78
CA SER A 391 -12.97 -12.36 12.89
C SER A 391 -12.82 -13.03 11.51
N HIS A 392 -13.88 -13.04 10.71
CA HIS A 392 -13.84 -13.59 9.35
C HIS A 392 -12.83 -12.81 8.49
N LEU A 393 -12.97 -11.49 8.41
CA LEU A 393 -12.07 -10.63 7.63
C LEU A 393 -10.61 -10.70 8.11
N GLY A 394 -10.38 -10.78 9.42
CA GLY A 394 -9.02 -10.78 9.97
C GLY A 394 -8.29 -12.12 9.97
N PHE A 395 -9.00 -13.25 9.86
CA PHE A 395 -8.39 -14.58 10.06
C PHE A 395 -8.72 -15.62 8.97
N ALA A 396 -9.81 -15.45 8.25
CA ALA A 396 -10.33 -16.43 7.29
C ALA A 396 -10.37 -15.92 5.84
N ALA A 397 -10.74 -14.65 5.64
CA ALA A 397 -10.80 -14.04 4.32
C ALA A 397 -9.42 -13.96 3.65
N THR A 398 -9.43 -14.01 2.33
CA THR A 398 -8.27 -13.88 1.44
C THR A 398 -8.62 -12.95 0.28
N GLY A 399 -7.62 -12.46 -0.46
CA GLY A 399 -7.87 -11.69 -1.67
C GLY A 399 -8.69 -12.46 -2.72
N ALA A 400 -8.64 -13.80 -2.73
CA ALA A 400 -9.43 -14.64 -3.64
C ALA A 400 -10.95 -14.58 -3.40
N ASP A 401 -11.37 -14.11 -2.23
CA ASP A 401 -12.78 -13.95 -1.87
C ASP A 401 -13.37 -12.65 -2.47
N VAL A 402 -12.54 -11.71 -2.94
CA VAL A 402 -13.01 -10.43 -3.50
C VAL A 402 -13.75 -10.65 -4.82
N ARG A 403 -14.97 -10.10 -4.90
CA ARG A 403 -15.86 -10.18 -6.07
C ARG A 403 -16.11 -8.83 -6.71
N HIS A 404 -16.20 -7.76 -5.93
CA HIS A 404 -16.41 -6.43 -6.46
C HIS A 404 -15.45 -5.43 -5.84
N VAL A 405 -14.96 -4.50 -6.65
CA VAL A 405 -14.17 -3.35 -6.20
C VAL A 405 -14.71 -2.07 -6.83
N PHE A 406 -14.98 -1.10 -5.97
CA PHE A 406 -15.34 0.27 -6.32
C PHE A 406 -14.24 1.19 -5.80
N ILE A 407 -13.81 2.16 -6.62
CA ILE A 407 -12.83 3.20 -6.22
C ILE A 407 -13.40 4.54 -6.65
N GLY A 408 -13.62 5.44 -5.67
CA GLY A 408 -14.34 6.70 -5.90
C GLY A 408 -15.71 6.48 -6.54
N GLY A 409 -16.39 5.39 -6.18
CA GLY A 409 -17.69 4.99 -6.74
C GLY A 409 -17.64 4.38 -8.15
N ARG A 410 -16.49 4.38 -8.83
CA ARG A 410 -16.31 3.68 -10.10
C ARG A 410 -16.14 2.19 -9.84
N HIS A 411 -17.00 1.37 -10.42
CA HIS A 411 -16.86 -0.09 -10.40
C HIS A 411 -15.70 -0.50 -11.33
N VAL A 412 -14.61 -1.01 -10.75
CA VAL A 412 -13.38 -1.37 -11.49
C VAL A 412 -13.17 -2.87 -11.63
N TYR A 413 -13.82 -3.67 -10.78
CA TYR A 413 -13.74 -5.13 -10.80
C TYR A 413 -15.08 -5.74 -10.41
N ALA A 414 -15.53 -6.75 -11.15
CA ALA A 414 -16.82 -7.40 -10.95
C ALA A 414 -16.75 -8.90 -11.26
N ASP A 415 -17.18 -9.72 -10.30
CA ASP A 415 -17.35 -11.17 -10.45
C ASP A 415 -16.13 -11.88 -11.05
N GLY A 416 -14.93 -11.48 -10.65
CA GLY A 416 -13.69 -12.10 -11.15
C GLY A 416 -13.07 -11.41 -12.38
N ALA A 417 -13.66 -10.31 -12.87
CA ALA A 417 -13.21 -9.64 -14.09
C ALA A 417 -12.93 -8.15 -13.89
N HIS A 418 -11.81 -7.69 -14.46
CA HIS A 418 -11.45 -6.27 -14.54
C HIS A 418 -12.33 -5.52 -15.53
N LEU A 419 -12.72 -4.31 -15.17
CA LEU A 419 -13.54 -3.41 -16.00
C LEU A 419 -12.72 -2.24 -16.57
N THR A 420 -11.50 -2.03 -16.08
CA THR A 420 -10.62 -0.91 -16.47
C THR A 420 -9.28 -1.37 -17.06
N LEU A 421 -8.91 -2.64 -16.88
CA LEU A 421 -7.66 -3.23 -17.34
C LEU A 421 -7.93 -4.53 -18.13
N ASP A 422 -7.13 -4.78 -19.17
CA ASP A 422 -7.11 -6.07 -19.87
C ASP A 422 -6.18 -7.04 -19.13
N ALA A 423 -6.69 -7.64 -18.04
CA ALA A 423 -5.89 -8.52 -17.19
C ALA A 423 -5.24 -9.70 -17.94
N PRO A 424 -5.91 -10.40 -18.87
CA PRO A 424 -5.25 -11.42 -19.71
C PRO A 424 -4.07 -10.87 -20.52
N ALA A 425 -4.21 -9.72 -21.19
CA ALA A 425 -3.13 -9.12 -21.96
C ALA A 425 -1.96 -8.66 -21.06
N VAL A 426 -2.27 -8.06 -19.91
CA VAL A 426 -1.28 -7.62 -18.91
C VAL A 426 -0.47 -8.82 -18.40
N ARG A 427 -1.12 -9.91 -18.00
CA ARG A 427 -0.42 -11.12 -17.53
C ARG A 427 0.46 -11.73 -18.63
N ALA A 428 -0.03 -11.76 -19.88
CA ALA A 428 0.76 -12.25 -21.01
C ALA A 428 2.00 -11.38 -21.28
N ARG A 429 1.86 -10.04 -21.22
CA ARG A 429 2.98 -9.09 -21.36
C ARG A 429 4.02 -9.31 -20.26
N ALA A 430 3.58 -9.38 -19.00
CA ALA A 430 4.48 -9.60 -17.86
C ALA A 430 5.22 -10.94 -17.96
N ALA A 431 4.55 -12.01 -18.38
CA ALA A 431 5.18 -13.31 -18.60
C ALA A 431 6.27 -13.25 -19.68
N ALA A 432 6.01 -12.55 -20.79
CA ALA A 432 7.00 -12.36 -21.85
C ALA A 432 8.22 -11.55 -21.37
N VAL A 433 8.01 -10.50 -20.57
CA VAL A 433 9.08 -9.72 -19.94
C VAL A 433 9.91 -10.59 -19.00
N ARG A 434 9.28 -11.40 -18.15
CA ARG A 434 9.98 -12.32 -17.23
C ARG A 434 10.88 -13.30 -17.99
N MET A 435 10.40 -13.87 -19.09
CA MET A 435 11.19 -14.77 -19.92
C MET A 435 12.43 -14.07 -20.51
N ARG A 436 12.28 -12.83 -20.98
CA ARG A 436 13.40 -12.02 -21.49
C ARG A 436 14.43 -11.73 -20.39
N LEU A 437 13.99 -11.31 -19.20
CA LEU A 437 14.89 -11.03 -18.07
C LEU A 437 15.65 -12.28 -17.60
N ALA A 438 14.97 -13.43 -17.54
CA ALA A 438 15.61 -14.70 -17.19
C ALA A 438 16.70 -15.12 -18.21
N ALA A 439 16.47 -14.87 -19.51
CA ALA A 439 17.46 -15.16 -20.55
C ALA A 439 18.72 -14.28 -20.42
N LEU A 440 18.56 -13.02 -20.00
CA LEU A 440 19.69 -12.12 -19.73
C LEU A 440 20.54 -12.61 -18.55
N ALA A 441 19.90 -13.03 -17.46
CA ALA A 441 20.60 -13.54 -16.27
C ALA A 441 21.35 -14.88 -16.51
N ALA A 442 20.91 -15.69 -17.48
CA ALA A 442 21.53 -16.97 -17.82
C ALA A 442 22.75 -16.85 -18.75
N THR A 443 23.04 -15.64 -19.28
CA THR A 443 24.19 -15.42 -20.16
C THR A 443 25.36 -14.93 -19.30
N PRO A 444 26.46 -15.72 -19.14
CA PRO A 444 27.63 -15.23 -18.42
C PRO A 444 28.22 -14.02 -19.15
N ALA A 445 28.56 -12.99 -18.38
CA ALA A 445 29.24 -11.78 -18.85
C ALA A 445 30.60 -12.08 -19.50
#